data_AF-Q1GMR7-F1
#
_entry.id   AF-Q1GMR7-F1
#
_cell.length_a   1.000
_cell.length_b   1.000
_cell.length_c   1.000
_cell.angle_alpha   90.00
_cell.angle_beta   90.00
_cell.angle_gamma   90.00
#
_symmetry.space_group_name_H-M   'P 1'
#
loop_
_entity.id
_entity.type
_entity.pdbx_description
1 polymer ?
#
loop_
_entity_poly.entity_id
_entity_poly.type
_entity_poly.pdbx_seq_one_letter_code
_entity_poly.pdbx_strand_id
1 'polypeptide(L)'
;MERFFISAFEKLVGVIVVLLLLVVLGGVVVAFIEPSAGGLLPALGVLLGGTLYVILIGGSLYLALGIYNNTKRTAEAMERMAGK
;
A
#
# COMPACT_ATOMS: atom_id res chain seq x y z
N MET A 1 -23.81 2.29 -5.96
CA MET A 1 -22.64 2.68 -6.78
C MET A 1 -21.44 3.05 -5.93
N GLU A 2 -21.55 3.99 -5.00
CA GLU A 2 -20.44 4.44 -4.15
C GLU A 2 -19.76 3.32 -3.32
N ARG A 3 -20.55 2.44 -2.66
CA ARG A 3 -19.99 1.28 -1.92
C ARG A 3 -19.20 0.32 -2.81
N PHE A 4 -19.59 0.18 -4.08
CA PHE A 4 -18.88 -0.64 -5.05
C PHE A 4 -17.52 -0.01 -5.41
N PHE A 5 -17.50 1.30 -5.69
CA PHE A 5 -16.26 2.02 -5.96
C PHE A 5 -15.29 1.95 -4.80
N ILE A 6 -15.74 2.22 -3.56
CA ILE A 6 -14.87 2.19 -2.38
C ILE A 6 -14.30 0.78 -2.17
N SER A 7 -15.14 -0.26 -2.24
CA SER A 7 -14.69 -1.64 -2.07
C SER A 7 -13.75 -2.09 -3.19
N ALA A 8 -14.00 -1.66 -4.44
CA ALA A 8 -13.11 -1.94 -5.56
C ALA A 8 -11.76 -1.24 -5.40
N PHE A 9 -11.75 0.02 -4.95
CA PHE A 9 -10.53 0.78 -4.67
C PHE A 9 -9.71 0.14 -3.54
N GLU A 10 -10.33 -0.29 -2.45
CA GLU A 10 -9.64 -0.97 -1.36
C GLU A 10 -8.96 -2.27 -1.82
N LYS A 11 -9.67 -3.08 -2.61
CA LYS A 11 -9.10 -4.29 -3.22
C LYS A 11 -7.99 -3.97 -4.20
N LEU A 12 -8.16 -2.93 -5.02
CA LEU A 12 -7.15 -2.48 -5.97
C LEU A 12 -5.87 -2.04 -5.25
N VAL A 13 -5.98 -1.27 -4.17
CA VAL A 13 -4.82 -0.89 -3.33
C VAL A 13 -4.14 -2.14 -2.77
N GLY A 14 -4.91 -3.11 -2.28
CA GLY A 14 -4.35 -4.39 -1.82
C GLY A 14 -3.58 -5.14 -2.92
N VAL A 15 -4.13 -5.22 -4.13
CA VAL A 15 -3.45 -5.82 -5.28
C VAL A 15 -2.16 -5.08 -5.61
N ILE A 16 -2.17 -3.75 -5.63
CA ILE A 16 -0.97 -2.94 -5.88
C ILE A 16 0.11 -3.22 -4.84
N VAL A 17 -0.24 -3.25 -3.55
CA VAL A 17 0.73 -3.53 -2.48
C VAL A 17 1.34 -4.93 -2.63
N VAL A 18 0.53 -5.95 -2.94
CA VAL A 18 1.03 -7.30 -3.19
C VAL A 18 1.99 -7.33 -4.38
N LEU A 19 1.63 -6.67 -5.49
CA LEU A 19 2.50 -6.59 -6.67
C LEU A 19 3.81 -5.88 -6.35
N LEU A 20 3.78 -4.79 -5.59
CA LEU A 20 5.00 -4.09 -5.16
C LEU A 20 5.88 -4.97 -4.29
N LEU A 21 5.30 -5.73 -3.36
CA LEU A 21 6.06 -6.69 -2.55
C LEU A 21 6.72 -7.77 -3.41
N LEU A 22 6.02 -8.30 -4.41
CA LEU A 22 6.61 -9.26 -5.36
C LEU A 22 7.77 -8.65 -6.15
N VAL A 23 7.66 -7.38 -6.55
CA VAL A 23 8.75 -6.65 -7.21
C VAL A 23 9.95 -6.51 -6.26
N VAL A 24 9.73 -6.17 -4.99
CA VAL A 24 10.81 -6.08 -3.99
C VAL A 24 11.49 -7.44 -3.82
N LEU A 25 10.72 -8.52 -3.64
CA LEU A 25 11.26 -9.87 -3.49
C LEU A 25 12.04 -10.32 -4.74
N GLY A 26 11.50 -10.06 -5.93
CA GLY A 26 12.19 -10.30 -7.20
C GLY A 26 13.49 -9.51 -7.30
N GLY A 27 13.46 -8.23 -6.93
CA GLY A 27 14.63 -7.36 -6.89
C GLY A 27 15.71 -7.85 -5.92
N VAL A 28 15.33 -8.38 -4.75
CA VAL A 28 16.25 -9.00 -3.78
C VAL A 28 16.94 -10.21 -4.38
N VAL A 29 16.19 -11.10 -5.05
CA VAL A 29 16.76 -12.29 -5.71
C VAL A 29 17.75 -11.87 -6.80
N VAL A 30 17.36 -10.93 -7.67
CA VAL A 30 18.22 -10.41 -8.74
C VAL A 30 19.50 -9.80 -8.16
N ALA A 31 19.38 -8.94 -7.14
CA ALA A 31 20.54 -8.33 -6.49
C ALA A 31 21.45 -9.35 -5.79
N PHE A 32 20.90 -10.48 -5.33
CA PHE A 32 21.69 -11.52 -4.68
C PHE A 32 22.51 -12.35 -5.68
N ILE A 33 21.96 -12.66 -6.86
CA ILE A 33 22.60 -13.52 -7.86
C ILE A 33 23.44 -12.76 -8.90
N GLU A 34 23.44 -11.43 -8.85
CA GLU A 34 24.16 -10.58 -9.81
C GLU A 34 25.68 -10.84 -9.76
N PRO A 35 26.34 -11.25 -10.87
CA PRO A 35 27.73 -11.70 -10.84
C PRO A 35 28.78 -10.61 -10.57
N SER A 36 28.45 -9.37 -10.91
CA SER A 36 29.41 -8.25 -10.94
C SER A 36 29.42 -7.44 -9.64
N ALA A 37 28.24 -7.17 -9.10
CA ALA A 37 28.03 -6.28 -7.96
C ALA A 37 26.94 -6.80 -6.99
N GLY A 38 26.61 -8.09 -7.07
CA GLY A 38 25.59 -8.71 -6.24
C GLY A 38 26.08 -9.18 -4.87
N GLY A 39 25.22 -9.96 -4.20
CA GLY A 39 25.49 -10.59 -2.91
C GLY A 39 24.63 -10.03 -1.77
N LEU A 40 25.01 -10.35 -0.53
CA LEU A 40 24.17 -10.12 0.64
C LEU A 40 23.90 -8.64 0.93
N LEU A 41 24.93 -7.76 0.87
CA LEU A 41 24.75 -6.34 1.16
C LEU A 41 23.83 -5.63 0.15
N PRO A 42 24.04 -5.76 -1.18
CA PRO A 42 23.12 -5.21 -2.17
C PRO A 42 21.68 -5.72 -2.01
N ALA A 43 21.51 -7.03 -1.79
CA ALA A 43 20.20 -7.64 -1.57
C ALA A 43 19.50 -7.08 -0.32
N LEU A 44 20.22 -6.88 0.79
CA LEU A 44 19.69 -6.21 1.99
C LEU A 44 19.31 -4.76 1.71
N GLY A 45 20.11 -4.04 0.91
CA GLY A 45 19.80 -2.68 0.48
C GLY A 45 18.48 -2.60 -0.30
N VAL A 46 18.27 -3.51 -1.26
CA VAL A 46 17.01 -3.62 -2.01
C VAL A 46 15.86 -4.01 -1.09
N LEU A 47 16.05 -4.96 -0.17
CA LEU A 47 15.01 -5.38 0.76
C LEU A 47 14.57 -4.22 1.64
N LEU A 48 15.50 -3.52 2.28
CA LEU A 48 15.21 -2.41 3.18
C LEU A 48 14.62 -1.21 2.42
N GLY A 49 15.28 -0.77 1.35
CA GLY A 49 14.82 0.37 0.55
C GLY A 49 13.47 0.10 -0.12
N GLY A 50 13.32 -1.08 -0.71
CA GLY A 50 12.09 -1.53 -1.34
C GLY A 50 10.94 -1.66 -0.34
N THR A 51 11.16 -2.29 0.82
CA THR A 51 10.11 -2.42 1.84
C THR A 51 9.71 -1.07 2.41
N LEU A 52 10.65 -0.17 2.69
CA LEU A 52 10.35 1.20 3.11
C LEU A 52 9.52 1.94 2.04
N TYR A 53 9.88 1.80 0.76
CA TYR A 53 9.10 2.35 -0.34
C TYR A 53 7.67 1.81 -0.37
N VAL A 54 7.48 0.49 -0.20
CA VAL A 54 6.14 -0.12 -0.14
C VAL A 54 5.35 0.39 1.06
N ILE A 55 5.97 0.55 2.23
CA ILE A 55 5.31 1.10 3.41
C ILE A 55 4.84 2.53 3.15
N LEU A 56 5.69 3.38 2.55
CA LEU A 56 5.34 4.77 2.27
C LEU A 56 4.21 4.87 1.23
N ILE A 57 4.32 4.15 0.11
CA ILE A 57 3.33 4.19 -0.95
C ILE A 57 2.03 3.47 -0.55
N GLY A 58 2.13 2.21 -0.14
CA GLY A 58 0.98 1.43 0.31
C GLY A 58 0.31 2.05 1.54
N GLY A 59 1.10 2.50 2.51
CA GLY A 59 0.61 3.16 3.72
C GLY A 59 -0.11 4.47 3.41
N SER A 60 0.42 5.30 2.50
CA SER A 60 -0.28 6.54 2.10
C SER A 60 -1.59 6.27 1.36
N LEU A 61 -1.66 5.24 0.51
CA LEU A 61 -2.90 4.83 -0.15
C LEU A 61 -3.96 4.35 0.85
N TYR A 62 -3.56 3.49 1.80
CA TYR A 62 -4.46 3.05 2.87
C TYR A 62 -4.86 4.19 3.82
N LEU A 63 -3.96 5.13 4.11
CA LEU A 63 -4.25 6.32 4.90
C LEU A 63 -5.31 7.18 4.21
N ALA A 64 -5.19 7.42 2.90
CA ALA A 64 -6.18 8.19 2.14
C ALA A 64 -7.56 7.52 2.17
N LEU A 65 -7.62 6.19 1.98
CA LEU A 65 -8.86 5.42 2.13
C LEU A 65 -9.43 5.51 3.54
N GLY A 66 -8.58 5.43 4.56
CA GLY A 66 -8.96 5.57 5.97
C GLY A 66 -9.54 6.95 6.28
N ILE A 67 -8.91 8.02 5.82
CA ILE A 67 -9.39 9.41 5.97
C ILE A 67 -10.77 9.56 5.32
N TYR A 68 -10.94 9.05 4.10
CA TYR A 68 -12.22 9.11 3.40
C TYR A 68 -13.32 8.37 4.18
N ASN A 69 -13.05 7.13 4.61
CA ASN A 69 -14.01 6.33 5.38
C ASN A 69 -14.36 6.98 6.72
N ASN A 70 -13.38 7.56 7.42
CA ASN A 70 -13.61 8.26 8.68
C ASN A 70 -14.43 9.53 8.49
N THR A 71 -14.11 10.34 7.49
CA THR A 71 -14.86 11.56 7.16
C THR A 71 -16.31 11.24 6.83
N LYS A 72 -16.55 10.18 6.05
CA LYS A 72 -17.90 9.71 5.73
C LYS A 72 -18.68 9.29 6.96
N ARG A 73 -18.08 8.48 7.84
CA ARG A 73 -18.72 8.04 9.10
C ARG A 73 -19.08 9.23 9.99
N THR A 74 -18.22 10.25 10.04
CA THR A 74 -18.49 11.49 10.78
C THR A 74 -19.65 12.26 10.15
N ALA A 75 -19.70 12.40 8.82
CA ALA A 75 -20.82 13.04 8.13
C ALA A 75 -22.15 12.32 8.40
N GLU A 76 -22.18 11.00 8.27
CA GLU A 76 -23.38 10.19 8.56
C GLU A 76 -23.80 10.31 10.03
N ALA A 77 -22.86 10.38 10.98
CA ALA A 77 -23.17 10.60 12.39
C ALA A 77 -23.74 12.00 12.66
N MET A 78 -23.20 13.03 11.98
CA MET A 78 -23.68 14.41 12.07
C MET A 78 -25.10 14.54 11.51
N GLU A 79 -25.43 13.89 10.39
CA GLU A 79 -26.80 13.87 9.84
C GLU A 79 -27.78 13.25 10.84
N ARG A 80 -27.44 12.09 11.41
CA ARG A 80 -28.26 11.43 12.43
C ARG A 80 -28.46 12.28 13.68
N MET A 81 -27.42 12.98 14.14
CA MET A 81 -27.52 13.90 15.28
C MET A 81 -28.37 15.13 14.97
N ALA A 82 -28.36 15.61 13.72
CA ALA A 82 -29.18 16.71 13.25
C ALA A 82 -30.67 16.32 13.06
N GLY A 83 -31.04 15.07 13.38
CA GLY A 83 -32.40 14.56 13.19
C GLY A 83 -32.81 14.45 11.73
N LYS A 84 -31.83 14.32 10.83
CA LYS A 84 -32.02 14.09 9.39
C LYS A 84 -31.63 12.66 9.02
#